data_AF-A0A5S4UK83-F1
#
_entry.id   AF-A0A5S4UK83-F1
#
_cell.length_a   1.000
_cell.length_b   1.000
_cell.length_c   1.000
_cell.angle_alpha   90.00
_cell.angle_beta   90.00
_cell.angle_gamma   90.00
#
_symmetry.space_group_name_H-M   'P 1'
#
loop_
_entity.id
_entity.type
_entity.pdbx_description
1 polymer ?
#
loop_
_entity_poly.entity_id
_entity_poly.type
_entity_poly.pdbx_seq_one_letter_code
_entity_poly.pdbx_strand_id
1 'polypeptide(L)'
;MKTKGNTTIPTNQPLYGWLPEVHGSVLFPCYFPTPKMIQHTEIESQHAQPPYISRHTFSQNFIMNGGNTLTLLKVLGNTEITMRYASFSPEHLDDAIRFSPLEN
;
A
#
# COMPACT_ATOMS: atom_id res chain seq x y z
N MET A 1 0.73 15.36 -13.79
CA MET A 1 -0.75 15.32 -13.74
C MET A 1 -1.17 14.61 -12.46
N LYS A 2 -1.96 15.25 -11.59
CA LYS A 2 -2.55 14.58 -10.42
C LYS A 2 -3.76 13.78 -10.92
N THR A 3 -3.63 12.47 -11.08
CA THR A 3 -4.78 11.57 -11.28
C THR A 3 -5.57 11.50 -9.97
N LYS A 4 -6.44 12.47 -9.74
CA LYS A 4 -7.25 12.54 -8.52
C LYS A 4 -8.53 11.73 -8.72
N GLY A 5 -8.38 10.41 -8.71
CA GLY A 5 -9.51 9.48 -8.59
C GLY A 5 -9.87 9.31 -7.12
N ASN A 6 -11.17 9.20 -6.81
CA ASN A 6 -11.62 8.79 -5.49
C ASN A 6 -11.47 7.26 -5.41
N THR A 7 -10.48 6.80 -4.64
CA THR A 7 -10.31 5.36 -4.35
C THR A 7 -10.87 5.06 -2.97
N THR A 8 -11.83 4.14 -2.90
CA THR A 8 -12.32 3.56 -1.64
C THR A 8 -11.54 2.29 -1.35
N ILE A 9 -10.90 2.22 -0.19
CA ILE A 9 -10.14 1.05 0.27
C ILE A 9 -10.88 0.47 1.48
N PRO A 10 -11.25 -0.82 1.46
CA PRO A 10 -11.86 -1.46 2.61
C PRO A 10 -10.85 -1.53 3.77
N THR A 11 -11.35 -1.37 4.99
CA THR A 11 -10.55 -1.50 6.21
C THR A 11 -11.13 -2.58 7.11
N ASN A 12 -10.32 -3.15 7.99
CA ASN A 12 -10.76 -4.15 8.95
C ASN A 12 -11.50 -3.48 10.13
N GLN A 13 -12.46 -4.20 10.69
CA GLN A 13 -13.30 -3.71 11.79
C GLN A 13 -12.50 -3.31 13.05
N PRO A 14 -11.41 -4.02 13.43
CA PRO A 14 -10.56 -3.56 14.53
C PRO A 14 -9.94 -2.19 14.28
N LEU A 15 -9.43 -1.91 13.07
CA LEU A 15 -8.87 -0.58 12.77
C LEU A 15 -9.95 0.49 12.78
N TYR A 16 -11.13 0.18 12.26
CA TYR A 16 -12.26 1.10 12.30
C TYR A 16 -12.65 1.47 13.73
N GLY A 17 -12.67 0.51 14.66
CA GLY A 17 -12.97 0.77 16.07
C GLY A 17 -11.91 1.58 16.82
N TRP A 18 -10.69 1.70 16.28
CA TRP A 18 -9.63 2.54 16.83
C TRP A 18 -9.70 4.00 16.34
N LEU A 19 -10.52 4.27 15.31
CA LEU A 19 -10.67 5.62 14.79
C LEU A 19 -11.56 6.45 15.73
N PRO A 20 -11.20 7.72 15.98
CA PRO A 20 -12.08 8.61 16.73
C PRO A 20 -13.35 8.88 15.92
N GLU A 21 -14.50 8.86 16.59
CA GLU A 21 -15.75 9.33 16.00
C GLU A 21 -15.67 10.86 15.87
N VAL A 22 -15.54 11.33 14.64
CA VAL A 22 -15.51 12.77 14.33
C VAL A 22 -16.63 13.11 13.36
N HIS A 23 -17.37 14.17 13.65
CA HIS A 23 -18.43 14.68 12.79
C HIS A 23 -18.01 16.03 12.19
N GLY A 24 -17.82 16.09 10.88
CA GLY A 24 -17.53 17.33 10.15
C GLY A 24 -16.13 17.92 10.35
N SER A 25 -15.24 17.25 11.10
CA SER A 25 -13.86 17.68 11.35
C SER A 25 -12.82 16.70 10.79
N VAL A 26 -11.56 17.14 10.70
CA VAL A 26 -10.45 16.32 10.21
C VAL A 26 -10.12 15.24 11.23
N LEU A 27 -10.15 13.96 10.81
CA LEU A 27 -9.85 12.79 11.65
C LEU A 27 -8.50 12.89 12.38
N PHE A 28 -7.48 13.38 11.69
CA PHE A 28 -6.13 13.53 12.23
C PHE A 28 -5.66 14.97 11.99
N PRO A 29 -5.79 15.88 12.96
CA PRO A 29 -5.31 17.27 12.82
C PRO A 29 -3.78 17.37 12.84
N CYS A 30 -3.04 16.26 12.82
CA CYS A 30 -1.58 16.26 12.92
C CYS A 30 -0.91 16.49 11.56
N TYR A 31 -0.03 17.48 11.50
CA TYR A 31 0.91 17.70 10.41
C TYR A 31 2.23 16.99 10.79
N PHE A 32 2.35 15.72 10.42
CA PHE A 32 3.60 14.91 10.41
C PHE A 32 4.45 14.83 11.71
N PRO A 33 4.23 13.84 12.59
CA PRO A 33 5.25 13.36 13.53
C PRO A 33 6.15 12.26 12.92
N THR A 34 5.95 11.89 11.65
CA THR A 34 6.64 10.77 11.01
C THR A 34 8.18 10.86 11.09
N PRO A 35 8.85 12.03 10.93
CA PRO A 35 10.30 12.07 11.03
C PRO A 35 10.80 11.76 12.45
N LYS A 36 10.14 12.31 13.49
CA LYS A 36 10.51 12.09 14.89
C LYS A 36 10.29 10.64 15.33
N MET A 37 9.22 10.00 14.84
CA MET A 37 8.96 8.58 15.13
C MET A 37 9.98 7.66 14.46
N ILE A 38 10.40 7.97 13.23
CA ILE A 38 11.41 7.19 12.51
C ILE A 38 12.80 7.32 13.15
N GLN A 39 13.11 8.45 13.78
CA GLN A 39 14.36 8.61 14.56
C GLN A 39 14.48 7.64 15.74
N HIS A 40 13.36 7.09 16.23
CA HIS A 40 13.34 6.06 17.28
C HIS A 40 13.35 4.63 16.73
N THR A 41 13.40 4.47 15.41
CA THR A 41 13.48 3.16 14.74
C THR A 41 14.86 2.99 14.11
N GLU A 42 15.38 1.77 14.05
CA GLU A 42 16.68 1.44 13.43
C GLU A 42 16.66 1.50 11.88
N ILE A 43 15.72 2.26 11.30
CA ILE A 43 15.54 2.35 9.85
C ILE A 43 16.51 3.40 9.32
N GLU A 44 17.64 2.96 8.76
CA GLU A 44 18.57 3.82 8.02
C GLU A 44 17.92 4.28 6.69
N SER A 45 17.23 5.43 6.73
CA SER A 45 16.62 6.00 5.53
C SER A 45 17.65 6.78 4.72
N GLN A 46 18.20 6.16 3.68
CA GLN A 46 19.08 6.84 2.72
C GLN A 46 18.28 7.67 1.71
N HIS A 47 17.52 8.69 2.15
CA HIS A 47 16.78 9.68 1.33
C HIS A 47 15.27 9.47 1.16
N ALA A 48 14.63 8.48 1.81
CA ALA A 48 13.18 8.34 1.74
C ALA A 48 12.49 9.34 2.67
N GLN A 49 11.73 10.27 2.07
CA GLN A 49 10.89 11.23 2.79
C GLN A 49 9.90 10.45 3.70
N PRO A 50 9.82 10.77 5.01
CA PRO A 50 8.95 10.10 5.99
C PRO A 50 7.49 9.82 5.60
N PRO A 51 6.79 10.67 4.81
CA PRO A 51 5.40 10.42 4.43
C PRO A 51 5.21 9.16 3.57
N TYR A 52 6.22 8.77 2.80
CA TYR A 52 6.07 7.74 1.78
C TYR A 52 6.55 6.37 2.25
N ILE A 53 7.33 6.30 3.34
CA ILE A 53 7.87 5.03 3.86
C ILE A 53 6.74 4.06 4.19
N SER A 54 5.70 4.50 4.92
CA SER A 54 4.56 3.64 5.25
C SER A 54 3.84 3.11 3.99
N ARG A 55 3.75 3.93 2.94
CA ARG A 55 3.18 3.52 1.65
C ARG A 55 4.06 2.48 0.96
N HIS A 56 5.38 2.65 0.98
CA HIS A 56 6.33 1.67 0.45
C HIS A 56 6.22 0.34 1.21
N THR A 57 6.26 0.39 2.54
CA THR A 57 6.15 -0.80 3.40
C THR A 57 4.84 -1.54 3.19
N PHE A 58 3.70 -0.86 3.13
CA PHE A 58 2.41 -1.49 2.84
C PHE A 58 2.43 -2.19 1.48
N SER A 59 2.89 -1.48 0.43
CA SER A 59 2.87 -1.99 -0.95
C SER A 59 3.77 -3.22 -1.12
N GLN A 60 4.96 -3.18 -0.52
CA GLN A 60 5.92 -4.27 -0.56
C GLN A 60 5.37 -5.51 0.14
N ASN A 61 4.87 -5.37 1.38
CA ASN A 61 4.26 -6.48 2.12
C ASN A 61 3.00 -7.03 1.44
N PHE A 62 2.18 -6.16 0.84
CA PHE A 62 0.99 -6.58 0.11
C PHE A 62 1.33 -7.53 -1.04
N ILE A 63 2.35 -7.19 -1.83
CA ILE A 63 2.80 -8.04 -2.95
C ILE A 63 3.53 -9.29 -2.45
N MET A 64 4.41 -9.17 -1.44
CA MET A 64 5.09 -10.34 -0.85
C MET A 64 4.11 -11.38 -0.31
N ASN A 65 2.97 -10.93 0.23
CA ASN A 65 1.91 -11.81 0.74
C ASN A 65 1.03 -12.40 -0.38
N GLY A 66 1.44 -12.33 -1.65
CA GLY A 66 0.69 -12.84 -2.80
C GLY A 66 -0.48 -11.93 -3.23
N GLY A 67 -0.48 -10.66 -2.83
CA GLY A 67 -1.50 -9.70 -3.23
C GLY A 67 -1.45 -9.40 -4.73
N ASN A 68 -2.61 -9.24 -5.35
CA ASN A 68 -2.71 -9.01 -6.79
C ASN A 68 -2.21 -7.59 -7.18
N THR A 69 -1.25 -7.51 -8.10
CA THR A 69 -0.64 -6.25 -8.58
C THR A 69 -1.64 -5.26 -9.17
N LEU A 70 -2.70 -5.71 -9.85
CA LEU A 70 -3.76 -4.84 -10.36
C LEU A 70 -4.63 -4.27 -9.22
N THR A 71 -4.77 -5.00 -8.12
CA THR A 71 -5.45 -4.48 -6.93
C THR A 71 -4.60 -3.39 -6.28
N LEU A 72 -3.29 -3.63 -6.15
CA LEU A 72 -2.37 -2.59 -5.68
C LEU A 72 -2.40 -1.35 -6.59
N LEU A 73 -2.50 -1.55 -7.91
CA LEU A 73 -2.62 -0.44 -8.86
C LEU A 73 -3.84 0.43 -8.59
N LYS A 74 -5.01 -0.17 -8.34
CA LYS A 74 -6.24 0.56 -7.99
C LYS A 74 -6.10 1.31 -6.67
N VAL A 75 -5.44 0.69 -5.69
CA VAL A 75 -5.16 1.28 -4.37
C VAL A 75 -4.22 2.47 -4.48
N LEU A 76 -3.16 2.38 -5.30
CA LEU A 76 -2.14 3.42 -5.42
C LEU A 76 -2.45 4.49 -6.48
N GLY A 77 -3.26 4.17 -7.49
CA GLY A 77 -3.65 5.09 -8.57
C GLY A 77 -2.52 5.52 -9.51
N ASN A 78 -1.37 4.84 -9.47
CA ASN A 78 -0.19 5.16 -10.27
C ASN A 78 0.52 3.88 -10.73
N THR A 79 0.60 3.67 -12.05
CA THR A 79 1.22 2.50 -12.69
C THR A 79 2.72 2.42 -12.43
N GLU A 80 3.44 3.52 -12.62
CA GLU A 80 4.90 3.60 -12.43
C GLU A 80 5.31 3.22 -11.01
N ILE A 81 4.60 3.74 -10.01
CA ILE A 81 4.86 3.43 -8.60
C ILE A 81 4.50 1.98 -8.28
N THR A 82 3.40 1.45 -8.83
CA THR A 82 2.95 0.08 -8.56
C THR A 82 3.91 -0.95 -9.13
N MET A 83 4.38 -0.74 -10.36
CA MET A 83 5.31 -1.66 -11.03
C MET A 83 6.65 -1.77 -10.31
N ARG A 84 7.06 -0.75 -9.55
CA ARG A 84 8.25 -0.81 -8.68
C ARG A 84 8.20 -1.96 -7.68
N TYR A 85 7.01 -2.39 -7.24
CA TYR A 85 6.87 -3.48 -6.28
C TYR A 85 6.63 -4.84 -6.91
N ALA A 86 6.42 -4.92 -8.23
CA ALA A 86 6.08 -6.18 -8.91
C ALA A 86 7.15 -7.26 -8.71
N SER A 87 8.42 -6.86 -8.56
CA SER A 87 9.54 -7.78 -8.30
C SER A 87 9.49 -8.47 -6.93
N PHE A 88 8.67 -7.98 -5.99
CA PHE A 88 8.47 -8.63 -4.69
C PHE A 88 7.41 -9.72 -4.74
N SER A 89 6.76 -9.94 -5.89
CA SER A 89 5.74 -10.98 -6.04
C SER A 89 6.43 -12.34 -5.97
N PRO A 90 5.84 -13.33 -5.26
CA PRO A 90 6.28 -14.69 -5.41
C PRO A 90 6.16 -15.13 -6.88
N GLU A 91 7.04 -16.02 -7.32
CA GLU A 91 6.95 -16.57 -8.67
C GLU A 91 5.68 -17.42 -8.80
N HIS A 92 4.91 -17.13 -9.85
CA HIS A 92 3.62 -17.77 -10.14
C HIS A 92 3.67 -18.45 -11.52
N LEU A 93 4.82 -18.99 -11.93
CA LEU A 93 4.95 -19.60 -13.26
C LEU A 93 3.99 -20.79 -13.44
N ASP A 94 3.71 -21.53 -12.37
CA ASP A 94 2.76 -22.65 -12.37
C ASP A 94 1.30 -22.21 -12.64
N ASP A 95 0.96 -20.95 -12.36
CA ASP A 95 -0.37 -20.41 -12.65
C ASP A 95 -0.65 -20.35 -14.16
N ALA A 96 0.39 -20.29 -15.00
CA ALA A 96 0.22 -20.30 -16.47
C ALA A 96 -0.36 -21.62 -16.98
N ILE A 97 -0.02 -22.73 -16.34
CA ILE A 97 -0.60 -24.05 -16.65
C ILE A 97 -2.01 -24.11 -16.10
N ARG A 98 -2.18 -23.76 -14.82
CA ARG A 98 -3.47 -23.82 -14.11
C ARG A 98 -4.58 -22.97 -14.73
N PHE A 99 -4.24 -21.81 -15.28
CA PHE A 99 -5.20 -20.91 -15.96
C PHE A 99 -5.14 -21.03 -17.48
N SER A 100 -4.52 -22.08 -18.01
CA SER A 100 -4.50 -22.36 -19.44
C SER A 100 -5.92 -22.62 -19.94
N PRO A 101 -6.33 -22.04 -21.08
CA PRO A 101 -7.65 -22.26 -21.68
C PRO A 101 -7.86 -23.70 -22.19
N LEU A 102 -6.84 -24.53 -22.12
CA LEU A 102 -6.90 -25.95 -22.51
C LEU A 102 -7.27 -26.87 -21.34
N GLU A 103 -7.15 -26.39 -20.10
CA GLU A 103 -7.45 -27.17 -18.88
C GLU A 103 -8.79 -26.78 -18.21
N ASN A 104 -9.57 -25.85 -18.79
CA ASN A 104 -10.84 -25.37 -18.22
C ASN A 104 -11.99 -25.33 -19.25
#